data_AF-A0A2V8KGV9-F1
#
_entry.id   AF-A0A2V8KGV9-F1
#
_cell.length_a   1.000
_cell.length_b   1.000
_cell.length_c   1.000
_cell.angle_alpha   90.00
_cell.angle_beta   90.00
_cell.angle_gamma   90.00
#
_symmetry.space_group_name_H-M   'P 1'
#
loop_
_entity.id
_entity.type
_entity.pdbx_description
1 polymer ?
#
loop_
_entity_poly.entity_id
_entity_poly.type
_entity_poly.pdbx_seq_one_letter_code
_entity_poly.pdbx_strand_id
1 'polypeptide(L)' 'MTSIADETGQVLVRNEYENRTLIGQAFVNGEVYHYQYQNPSNHVYADTVTITMPDKTRRIISVKDSVPNYIKQFPGVQN' A
#
# COMPACT_ATOMS: atom_id res chain seq x y z
N MET A 1 -29.82 -1.51 -3.02
CA MET A 1 -29.06 -1.38 -1.76
C MET A 1 -27.60 -1.40 -2.15
N THR A 2 -26.85 -0.32 -1.94
CA THR A 2 -25.44 -0.22 -2.32
C THR A 2 -24.59 -0.54 -1.10
N SER A 3 -23.81 -1.62 -1.14
CA SER A 3 -22.81 -1.91 -0.11
C SER A 3 -21.49 -1.22 -0.49
N ILE A 4 -20.91 -0.49 0.46
CA ILE A 4 -19.59 0.17 0.31
C ILE A 4 -18.51 -0.49 1.17
N ALA A 5 -18.86 -1.61 1.79
CA ALA A 5 -17.95 -2.37 2.64
C ALA A 5 -17.18 -3.42 1.83
N ASP A 6 -15.96 -3.74 2.26
CA ASP A 6 -15.18 -4.85 1.73
C ASP A 6 -15.78 -6.21 2.10
N GLU A 7 -15.14 -7.30 1.68
CA GLU A 7 -15.57 -8.67 1.95
C GLU A 7 -15.63 -9.03 3.45
N THR A 8 -15.01 -8.23 4.31
CA THR A 8 -15.02 -8.38 5.76
C THR A 8 -16.01 -7.43 6.46
N GLY A 9 -16.72 -6.60 5.70
CA GLY A 9 -17.67 -5.62 6.23
C GLY A 9 -17.01 -4.30 6.66
N GLN A 10 -15.73 -4.07 6.35
CA GLN A 10 -15.07 -2.81 6.67
C GLN A 10 -15.33 -1.75 5.62
N VAL A 11 -15.53 -0.50 6.06
CA VAL A 11 -15.72 0.65 5.18
C VAL A 11 -14.49 1.56 5.29
N LEU A 12 -13.81 1.77 4.16
CA LEU A 12 -12.70 2.69 4.04
C LEU A 12 -13.20 4.14 4.08
N VAL A 13 -12.67 4.95 4.99
CA VAL A 13 -13.09 6.36 5.20
C VAL A 13 -12.05 7.32 4.62
N ARG A 14 -10.76 7.04 4.78
CA ARG A 14 -9.69 7.93 4.33
C ARG A 14 -8.46 7.14 3.89
N ASN A 15 -7.87 7.59 2.78
CA ASN A 15 -6.49 7.26 2.40
C ASN A 15 -5.59 8.46 2.70
N GLU A 16 -4.36 8.18 3.14
CA GLU A 16 -3.31 9.16 3.35
C GLU A 16 -2.15 8.88 2.42
N TYR A 17 -1.62 9.94 1.81
CA TYR A 17 -0.55 9.84 0.83
C TYR A 17 0.59 10.79 1.17
N GLU A 18 1.81 10.34 0.95
CA GLU A 18 3.02 11.15 0.95
C GLU A 18 3.73 10.96 -0.39
N ASN A 19 4.04 12.05 -1.11
CA ASN A 19 4.68 12.00 -2.43
C ASN A 19 4.00 11.02 -3.42
N ARG A 20 2.65 10.96 -3.40
CA ARG A 20 1.81 10.04 -4.19
C ARG A 20 1.87 8.55 -3.78
N THR A 21 2.60 8.23 -2.73
CA THR A 21 2.64 6.88 -2.12
C THR A 21 1.62 6.80 -0.99
N LEU A 22 0.81 5.73 -0.96
CA LEU A 22 -0.17 5.49 0.11
C LEU A 22 0.56 5.19 1.42
N ILE A 23 0.42 6.01 2.45
CA ILE A 23 1.10 5.80 3.76
C ILE A 23 0.14 5.42 4.88
N GLY A 24 -1.17 5.57 4.68
CA GLY A 24 -2.17 5.18 5.67
C GLY A 24 -3.56 4.96 5.12
N GLN A 25 -4.33 4.13 5.81
CA GLN A 25 -5.76 3.89 5.55
C GLN A 25 -6.52 3.86 6.87
N ALA A 26 -7.61 4.61 6.95
CA ALA A 26 -8.49 4.67 8.12
C ALA A 26 -9.88 4.15 7.76
N PHE A 27 -10.40 3.28 8.62
CA PHE A 27 -11.69 2.61 8.46
C PHE A 27 -12.72 3.15 9.47
N VAL A 28 -14.01 2.92 9.19
CA VAL A 28 -15.12 3.46 9.99
C VAL A 28 -15.15 2.95 11.43
N ASN A 29 -14.60 1.76 11.67
CA ASN A 29 -14.47 1.15 12.99
C ASN A 29 -13.32 1.78 13.83
N GLY A 30 -12.62 2.78 13.29
CA GLY A 30 -11.49 3.44 13.92
C GLY A 30 -10.15 2.73 13.72
N GLU A 31 -10.12 1.62 12.99
CA GLU A 31 -8.87 0.94 12.64
C GLU A 31 -8.07 1.78 11.66
N VAL A 32 -6.76 1.89 11.93
CA VAL A 32 -5.82 2.62 11.09
C VAL A 32 -4.63 1.73 10.77
N TYR A 33 -4.36 1.58 9.48
CA TYR A 33 -3.22 0.86 8.93
C TYR A 33 -2.21 1.87 8.42
N HIS A 34 -0.92 1.61 8.65
CA HIS A 34 0.17 2.44 8.15
C HIS A 34 1.13 1.62 7.27
N TYR A 35 1.64 2.24 6.23
CA TYR A 35 2.50 1.59 5.23
C TYR A 35 3.85 2.28 5.16
N GLN A 36 4.91 1.48 5.21
CA GLN A 36 6.28 1.93 5.00
C GLN A 36 6.92 1.10 3.91
N TYR A 37 7.24 1.74 2.79
CA TYR A 37 7.86 1.09 1.64
C TYR A 37 9.37 1.16 1.74
N GLN A 38 10.02 0.04 1.45
CA GLN A 38 11.46 -0.02 1.30
C GLN A 38 11.77 -0.15 -0.19
N ASN A 39 12.36 0.91 -0.72
CA ASN A 39 12.80 0.98 -2.10
C ASN A 39 14.33 1.11 -2.12
N PRO A 40 15.08 0.08 -2.57
CA PRO A 40 16.50 0.23 -2.84
C PRO A 40 16.73 1.35 -3.86
N SER A 41 17.79 2.13 -3.71
CA SER A 41 18.07 3.35 -4.51
C SER A 41 18.13 3.15 -6.03
N ASN A 42 18.15 1.90 -6.50
CA ASN A 42 18.23 1.53 -7.92
C ASN A 42 16.93 0.92 -8.46
N HIS A 43 15.86 0.85 -7.67
CA HIS A 43 14.59 0.26 -8.08
C HIS A 43 13.52 1.35 -8.25
N VAL A 44 12.74 1.24 -9.33
CA VAL A 44 11.61 2.15 -9.59
C VAL A 44 10.42 1.84 -8.67
N TYR A 45 10.37 0.63 -8.12
CA TYR A 45 9.29 0.13 -7.27
C TYR A 45 9.86 -0.41 -5.97
N ALA A 46 9.09 -0.29 -4.90
CA ALA A 46 9.45 -0.89 -3.63
C ALA A 46 9.56 -2.42 -3.73
N ASP A 47 10.52 -3.00 -3.01
CA ASP A 47 10.67 -4.46 -2.92
C ASP A 47 9.73 -5.02 -1.86
N THR A 48 9.62 -4.30 -0.74
CA THR A 48 8.83 -4.69 0.42
C THR A 48 8.02 -3.51 0.95
N VAL A 49 6.89 -3.86 1.56
CA VAL A 49 6.09 -2.95 2.37
C VAL A 49 5.98 -3.53 3.78
N THR A 50 6.26 -2.68 4.78
CA THR A 50 5.94 -2.96 6.17
C THR A 50 4.60 -2.33 6.49
N ILE A 51 3.65 -3.14 6.92
CA ILE A 51 2.31 -2.72 7.32
C ILE A 51 2.26 -2.73 8.84
N THR A 52 1.96 -1.59 9.45
CA THR A 52 1.63 -1.52 10.88
C THR A 52 0.11 -1.60 11.04
N MET A 53 -0.34 -2.66 11.69
CA MET A 53 -1.74 -2.98 11.94
C MET A 53 -2.28 -2.12 13.12
N PRO A 54 -3.61 -2.05 13.33
CA PRO A 54 -4.22 -1.27 14.42
C PRO A 54 -3.76 -1.72 15.82
N ASP A 55 -3.46 -3.00 15.99
CA ASP A 55 -2.91 -3.59 17.23
C ASP A 55 -1.41 -3.33 17.43
N LYS A 56 -0.80 -2.50 16.58
CA LYS A 56 0.63 -2.20 16.50
C LYS A 56 1.52 -3.36 16.07
N THR A 57 0.95 -4.51 15.70
CA THR A 57 1.72 -5.58 15.07
C THR A 57 2.18 -5.15 13.69
N ARG A 58 3.28 -5.74 13.24
CA ARG A 58 3.88 -5.42 11.95
C ARG A 58 3.91 -6.66 11.06
N ARG A 59 3.55 -6.47 9.81
CA ARG A 59 3.66 -7.49 8.77
C ARG A 59 4.52 -6.95 7.64
N ILE A 60 5.46 -7.77 7.17
CA ILE A 60 6.29 -7.43 6.02
C ILE A 60 5.83 -8.28 4.86
N ILE A 61 5.54 -7.63 3.74
CA ILE A 61 5.09 -8.28 2.52
C ILE A 61 6.07 -7.92 1.40
N SER A 62 6.50 -8.93 0.65
CA SER A 62 7.22 -8.76 -0.61
C SER A 62 6.23 -8.31 -1.69
N VAL A 63 6.42 -7.12 -2.23
CA VAL A 63 5.58 -6.55 -3.30
C VAL A 63 6.30 -6.56 -4.66
N LYS A 64 7.58 -6.95 -4.68
CA LYS A 64 8.38 -7.10 -5.90
C LYS A 64 7.68 -7.95 -6.97
N ASP A 65 6.96 -9.00 -6.56
CA ASP A 65 6.31 -9.95 -7.47
C ASP A 65 4.89 -9.52 -7.85
N SER A 66 4.32 -8.56 -7.13
CA SER A 66 3.03 -7.93 -7.43
C SER A 66 3.13 -6.91 -8.58
N VAL A 67 4.34 -6.50 -8.94
CA VAL A 67 4.60 -5.67 -10.11
C VAL A 67 4.75 -6.56 -11.35
N PRO A 68 3.90 -6.42 -12.38
CA PRO A 68 4.03 -7.19 -13.62
C PRO A 68 5.38 -6.97 -14.30
N ASN A 69 5.95 -8.02 -14.88
CA ASN A 69 7.28 -7.96 -15.51
C ASN A 69 7.38 -6.92 -16.64
N TYR A 70 6.31 -6.67 -17.39
CA TYR A 70 6.31 -5.65 -18.44
C TYR A 70 6.48 -4.23 -17.85
N ILE A 71 5.98 -3.96 -16.65
CA ILE A 71 6.19 -2.69 -15.95
C ILE A 71 7.64 -2.56 -15.48
N LYS A 72 8.24 -3.66 -15.01
CA LYS A 72 9.66 -3.70 -14.59
C LYS A 72 10.64 -3.44 -15.75
N GLN A 73 10.26 -3.82 -16.97
CA GLN A 73 11.09 -3.70 -18.17
C GLN A 73 11.05 -2.30 -18.82
N PHE A 74 10.09 -1.46 -18.44
CA PHE A 74 10.00 -0.07 -18.87
C PHE A 74 10.07 0.88 -17.66
N PRO A 75 11.23 0.99 -16.98
CA PRO A 75 11.43 2.02 -15.97
C PRO A 75 11.46 3.39 -16.65
N GLY A 76 10.29 3.98 -16.87
CA GLY A 76 10.05 5.35 -17.32
C GLY A 76 10.97 5.88 -18.42
N VAL A 77 10.49 5.91 -19.67
CA VAL A 77 10.86 6.99 -20.60
C VAL A 77 10.41 8.28 -19.92
N GLN A 78 11.36 9.06 -19.41
CA GLN A 78 11.11 10.42 -18.95
C GLN A 78 10.75 11.26 -20.18
N ASN A 79 9.50 11.72 -20.25
CA ASN A 79 9.11 12.86 -21.09
C ASN A 79 9.13 14.13 -20.25
#